data_AF-A0AAJ0ECL4-F1
#
_entry.id   AF-A0AAJ0ECL4-F1
#
_cell.length_a   1.000
_cell.length_b   1.000
_cell.length_c   1.000
_cell.angle_alpha   90.00
_cell.angle_beta   90.00
_cell.angle_gamma   90.00
#
_symmetry.space_group_name_H-M   'P 1'
#
loop_
_entity.id
_entity.type
_entity.pdbx_description
1 polymer ?
#
loop_
_entity_poly.entity_id
_entity_poly.type
_entity_poly.pdbx_seq_one_letter_code
_entity_poly.pdbx_strand_id
1 'polypeptide(L)'
;MQLTTLTAALAALAATATATPIMGTIKMFYDAASDCTGDPLQMETGTLRGQAMAISPDDVGQCNRIPVGIDNSTYKKFSASGLTPVFSFELYTDAECQNLATNVSNVCVPDVHSYIGRRLDGN
;
A
#
# COMPACT_ATOMS: atom_id res chain seq x y z
N MET A 1 56.02 0.92 33.94
CA MET A 1 55.65 1.43 32.59
C MET A 1 55.67 0.21 31.67
N GLN A 2 54.63 -0.19 30.93
CA GLN A 2 53.44 0.47 30.40
C GLN A 2 52.27 -0.54 30.31
N LEU A 3 51.05 -0.04 30.55
CA LEU A 3 49.81 -0.64 30.05
C LEU A 3 49.77 -0.58 28.52
N THR A 4 49.21 -1.59 27.87
CA THR A 4 48.58 -1.47 26.53
C THR A 4 47.41 -2.48 26.49
N THR A 5 46.19 -2.04 26.81
CA THR A 5 45.12 -1.54 25.93
C THR A 5 44.35 -2.64 25.17
N LEU A 6 43.09 -2.81 25.59
CA LEU A 6 42.02 -3.54 24.90
C LEU A 6 41.85 -3.06 23.45
N THR A 7 41.42 -3.96 22.56
CA THR A 7 40.54 -3.60 21.44
C THR A 7 39.64 -4.79 21.11
N ALA A 8 38.48 -4.83 21.77
CA ALA A 8 37.32 -5.52 21.23
C ALA A 8 36.79 -4.64 20.07
N ALA A 9 36.65 -5.21 18.89
CA ALA A 9 35.90 -4.60 17.81
C ALA A 9 34.95 -5.67 17.24
N LEU A 10 33.78 -5.77 17.89
CA LEU A 10 32.57 -6.31 17.27
C LEU A 10 32.23 -5.40 16.09
N ALA A 11 32.47 -5.86 14.87
CA ALA A 11 31.81 -5.31 13.69
C ALA A 11 30.63 -6.22 13.34
N ALA A 12 29.49 -5.99 14.01
CA ALA A 12 28.21 -6.49 13.53
C ALA A 12 27.87 -5.70 12.26
N LEU A 13 28.03 -6.33 11.10
CA LEU A 13 27.63 -5.76 9.82
C LEU A 13 26.10 -5.71 9.80
N ALA A 14 25.55 -4.52 10.01
CA ALA A 14 24.14 -4.24 9.89
C ALA A 14 23.68 -4.60 8.47
N ALA A 15 22.82 -5.60 8.36
CA ALA A 15 22.05 -5.85 7.14
C ALA A 15 21.11 -4.65 6.96
N THR A 16 21.51 -3.68 6.15
CA THR A 16 20.58 -2.67 5.63
C THR A 16 19.68 -3.38 4.62
N ALA A 17 18.60 -3.99 5.12
CA ALA A 17 17.48 -4.35 4.27
C ALA A 17 16.96 -3.04 3.68
N THR A 18 17.24 -2.81 2.40
CA THR A 18 16.68 -1.67 1.65
C THR A 18 15.19 -1.89 1.56
N ALA A 19 14.43 -1.33 2.50
CA ALA A 19 12.99 -1.25 2.38
C ALA A 19 12.69 -0.49 1.09
N THR A 20 12.02 -1.12 0.13
CA THR A 20 11.53 -0.46 -1.06
C THR A 20 10.66 0.73 -0.62
N PRO A 21 10.90 1.95 -1.13
CA PRO A 21 10.09 3.09 -0.75
C PRO A 21 8.62 2.81 -1.05
N ILE A 22 7.70 3.31 -0.22
CA ILE A 22 6.26 3.14 -0.44
C ILE A 22 5.73 4.47 -1.00
N MET A 23 5.09 4.44 -2.17
CA MET A 23 4.59 5.65 -2.84
C MET A 23 3.16 6.03 -2.44
N GLY A 24 2.46 5.08 -1.84
CA GLY A 24 1.07 5.20 -1.42
C GLY A 24 0.56 3.87 -0.89
N THR A 25 -0.68 3.87 -0.45
CA THR A 25 -1.31 2.67 0.10
C THR A 25 -2.73 2.56 -0.44
N ILE A 26 -3.13 1.33 -0.78
CA ILE A 26 -4.50 0.95 -1.08
C ILE A 26 -5.02 0.15 0.11
N LYS A 27 -6.08 0.64 0.74
CA LYS A 27 -6.85 -0.06 1.77
C LYS A 27 -8.03 -0.76 1.10
N MET A 28 -8.19 -2.04 1.40
CA MET A 28 -9.18 -2.94 0.84
C MET A 28 -10.00 -3.53 1.97
N PHE A 29 -11.33 -3.56 1.83
CA PHE A 29 -12.24 -3.97 2.91
C PHE A 29 -13.22 -5.03 2.41
N TYR A 30 -13.45 -6.10 3.17
CA TYR A 30 -14.45 -7.13 2.85
C TYR A 30 -15.87 -6.73 3.22
N ASP A 31 -16.04 -5.78 4.14
CA ASP A 31 -17.35 -5.27 4.52
C ASP A 31 -17.82 -4.17 3.55
N ALA A 32 -18.98 -4.38 2.94
CA ALA A 32 -19.61 -3.41 2.04
C ALA A 32 -20.13 -2.17 2.78
N ALA A 33 -20.39 -2.28 4.08
CA ALA A 33 -20.81 -1.18 4.96
C ALA A 33 -19.63 -0.40 5.56
N SER A 34 -18.39 -0.82 5.28
CA SER A 34 -17.21 -0.09 5.76
C SER A 34 -17.19 1.34 5.20
N ASP A 35 -16.95 2.30 6.08
CA ASP A 35 -16.71 3.71 5.76
C ASP A 35 -15.23 3.99 5.42
N CYS A 36 -14.42 2.93 5.24
CA CYS A 36 -12.98 2.97 5.03
C CYS A 36 -12.19 3.72 6.11
N THR A 37 -12.80 3.96 7.28
CA THR A 37 -12.11 4.53 8.44
C THR A 37 -11.52 3.39 9.29
N GLY A 38 -10.28 3.57 9.74
CA GLY A 38 -9.58 2.58 10.56
C GLY A 38 -8.45 1.83 9.85
N ASP A 39 -7.89 0.89 10.60
CA ASP A 39 -6.80 0.01 10.16
C ASP A 39 -7.41 -1.29 9.59
N PRO A 40 -7.20 -1.56 8.29
CA PRO A 40 -7.82 -2.70 7.63
C PRO A 40 -7.34 -4.04 8.18
N LEU A 41 -6.23 -4.09 8.92
CA LEU A 41 -5.65 -5.33 9.47
C LEU A 41 -6.04 -5.63 10.93
N GLN A 42 -6.91 -4.85 11.59
CA GLN A 42 -7.28 -5.07 13.00
C GLN A 42 -8.19 -6.27 13.29
N MET A 43 -8.05 -7.30 12.48
CA MET A 43 -8.78 -8.56 12.55
C MET A 43 -8.20 -9.58 13.53
N GLU A 44 -7.51 -9.15 14.60
CA GLU A 44 -7.44 -10.00 15.81
C GLU A 44 -8.59 -9.71 16.79
N THR A 45 -9.26 -8.54 16.72
CA THR A 45 -10.31 -8.21 17.71
C THR A 45 -11.51 -7.36 17.24
N GLY A 46 -11.67 -7.03 15.95
CA GLY A 46 -12.73 -6.10 15.50
C GLY A 46 -13.48 -6.43 14.19
N THR A 47 -14.62 -5.76 14.00
CA THR A 47 -15.64 -5.93 12.93
C THR A 47 -15.18 -5.56 11.52
N LEU A 48 -14.04 -4.88 11.36
CA LEU A 48 -13.51 -4.49 10.06
C LEU A 48 -12.50 -5.52 9.56
N ARG A 49 -12.89 -6.22 8.50
CA ARG A 49 -12.04 -7.19 7.82
C ARG A 49 -11.44 -6.54 6.58
N GLY A 50 -10.12 -6.40 6.48
CA GLY A 50 -9.48 -5.81 5.29
C GLY A 50 -8.01 -6.13 5.13
N GLN A 51 -7.38 -5.49 4.14
CA GLN A 51 -5.93 -5.48 3.93
C GLN A 51 -5.43 -4.11 3.49
N ALA A 52 -4.17 -3.82 3.79
CA ALA A 52 -3.45 -2.68 3.24
C ALA A 52 -2.37 -3.20 2.28
N MET A 53 -2.28 -2.61 1.09
CA MET A 53 -1.27 -2.90 0.09
C MET A 53 -0.50 -1.62 -0.22
N ALA A 54 0.83 -1.71 -0.16
CA ALA A 54 1.71 -0.63 -0.57
C ALA A 54 1.79 -0.55 -2.10
N ILE A 55 1.83 0.67 -2.63
CA ILE A 55 2.14 0.93 -4.04
C ILE A 55 3.66 1.05 -4.17
N SER A 56 4.27 0.14 -4.92
CA SER A 56 5.71 0.20 -5.19
C SER A 56 6.04 1.32 -6.19
N PRO A 57 7.20 1.96 -6.07
CA PRO A 57 7.78 2.83 -7.09
C PRO A 57 7.84 2.17 -8.47
N ASP A 58 8.11 0.87 -8.52
CA ASP A 58 8.27 0.11 -9.76
C ASP A 58 6.95 -0.05 -10.52
N ASP A 59 5.83 0.04 -9.79
CA ASP A 59 4.47 -0.13 -10.31
C ASP A 59 3.87 1.18 -10.84
N VAL A 60 4.58 2.30 -10.68
CA VAL A 60 4.14 3.62 -11.12
C VAL A 60 3.98 3.65 -12.64
N GLY A 61 2.85 4.20 -13.10
CA GLY A 61 2.49 4.31 -14.50
C GLY A 61 2.02 2.99 -15.14
N GLN A 62 2.01 1.89 -14.40
CA GLN A 62 1.57 0.58 -14.87
C GLN A 62 0.17 0.24 -14.36
N CYS A 63 -0.61 -0.45 -15.18
CA CYS A 63 -1.89 -1.01 -14.76
C CYS A 63 -1.68 -2.27 -13.94
N ASN A 64 -2.00 -2.21 -12.66
CA ASN A 64 -1.81 -3.30 -11.73
C ASN A 64 -3.16 -3.82 -11.24
N ARG A 65 -3.33 -5.14 -11.23
CA ARG A 65 -4.55 -5.76 -10.72
C ARG A 65 -4.56 -5.75 -9.20
N ILE A 66 -5.73 -5.49 -8.63
CA ILE A 66 -5.95 -5.70 -7.20
C ILE A 66 -5.89 -7.22 -6.94
N PRO A 67 -5.09 -7.67 -5.96
CA PRO A 67 -5.04 -9.08 -5.60
C PRO A 67 -6.40 -9.55 -5.07
N VAL A 68 -6.75 -10.80 -5.35
CA VAL A 68 -7.89 -11.43 -4.69
C VAL A 68 -7.63 -11.49 -3.18
N GLY A 69 -8.70 -11.43 -2.39
CA GLY A 69 -8.59 -11.54 -0.95
C GLY A 69 -8.22 -12.95 -0.49
N ILE A 70 -8.06 -13.09 0.83
CA ILE A 70 -7.76 -14.34 1.52
C ILE A 70 -9.01 -15.25 1.50
N ASP A 71 -8.80 -16.57 1.50
CA ASP A 71 -9.87 -17.58 1.61
C ASP A 71 -10.98 -17.41 0.56
N ASN A 72 -10.61 -17.04 -0.67
CA ASN A 72 -11.53 -16.83 -1.80
C ASN A 72 -12.58 -15.73 -1.57
N SER A 73 -12.36 -14.87 -0.56
CA SER A 73 -13.20 -13.70 -0.33
C SER A 73 -12.76 -12.54 -1.21
N THR A 74 -13.71 -11.84 -1.82
CA THR A 74 -13.43 -10.63 -2.61
C THR A 74 -13.65 -9.39 -1.74
N TYR A 75 -12.74 -8.43 -1.79
CA TYR A 75 -12.96 -7.10 -1.23
C TYR A 75 -14.18 -6.42 -1.86
N LYS A 76 -14.87 -5.60 -1.07
CA LYS A 76 -16.11 -4.89 -1.43
C LYS A 76 -15.92 -3.39 -1.51
N LYS A 77 -15.04 -2.82 -0.70
CA LYS A 77 -14.73 -1.38 -0.68
C LYS A 77 -13.23 -1.15 -0.73
N PHE A 78 -12.87 -0.02 -1.33
CA PHE A 78 -11.49 0.36 -1.59
C PHE A 78 -11.32 1.83 -1.34
N SER A 79 -10.17 2.19 -0.78
CA SER A 79 -9.75 3.57 -0.58
C SER A 79 -8.24 3.63 -0.73
N ALA A 80 -7.72 4.63 -1.41
CA ALA A 80 -6.29 4.76 -1.62
C ALA A 80 -5.80 6.17 -1.28
N SER A 81 -4.51 6.27 -1.02
CA SER A 81 -3.83 7.54 -0.78
C SER A 81 -2.41 7.46 -1.32
N GLY A 82 -2.02 8.46 -2.12
CA GLY A 82 -0.62 8.67 -2.50
C GLY A 82 0.13 9.49 -1.45
N LEU A 83 1.45 9.51 -1.54
CA LEU A 83 2.30 10.47 -0.84
C LEU A 83 2.25 11.83 -1.54
N THR A 84 1.28 12.65 -1.17
CA THR A 84 1.14 14.02 -1.68
C THR A 84 2.30 14.91 -1.20
N PRO A 85 2.76 15.89 -2.01
CA PRO A 85 2.25 16.27 -3.33
C PRO A 85 2.87 15.50 -4.51
N VAL A 86 3.74 14.52 -4.25
CA VAL A 86 4.60 13.91 -5.28
C VAL A 86 3.92 12.72 -5.99
N PHE A 87 3.03 12.01 -5.29
CA PHE A 87 2.35 10.83 -5.80
C PHE A 87 0.84 10.94 -5.67
N SER A 88 0.15 10.44 -6.69
CA SER A 88 -1.30 10.20 -6.69
C SER A 88 -1.57 8.76 -7.13
N PHE A 89 -2.85 8.43 -7.23
CA PHE A 89 -3.30 7.12 -7.66
C PHE A 89 -4.58 7.25 -8.49
N GLU A 90 -4.88 6.19 -9.20
CA GLU A 90 -6.14 5.98 -9.91
C GLU A 90 -6.63 4.56 -9.56
N LEU A 91 -7.90 4.42 -9.20
CA LEU A 91 -8.58 3.14 -8.98
C LEU A 91 -9.60 2.94 -10.11
N TYR A 92 -9.74 1.70 -10.58
CA TYR A 92 -10.56 1.35 -11.74
C TYR A 92 -11.51 0.20 -11.45
N THR A 93 -12.70 0.23 -12.06
CA THR A 93 -13.73 -0.82 -11.90
C THR A 93 -13.56 -2.01 -12.84
N ASP A 94 -12.55 -2.01 -13.69
CA ASP A 94 -12.14 -3.15 -14.54
C ASP A 94 -10.68 -3.53 -14.29
N ALA A 95 -10.23 -4.64 -14.88
CA ALA A 95 -8.90 -5.18 -14.66
C ALA A 95 -7.86 -4.65 -15.66
N GLU A 96 -8.29 -3.82 -16.61
CA GLU A 96 -7.53 -3.28 -17.75
C GLU A 96 -7.26 -1.77 -17.62
N CYS A 97 -7.63 -1.17 -16.49
CA CYS A 97 -7.53 0.25 -16.18
C CYS A 97 -8.22 1.18 -17.20
N GLN A 98 -9.43 0.83 -17.65
CA GLN A 98 -10.18 1.61 -18.65
C GLN A 98 -11.31 2.48 -18.05
N ASN A 99 -11.93 2.05 -16.96
CA ASN A 99 -13.08 2.68 -16.31
C ASN A 99 -12.66 3.23 -14.94
N LEU A 100 -12.27 4.50 -14.93
CA LEU A 100 -11.81 5.18 -13.71
C LEU A 100 -12.94 5.24 -12.68
N ALA A 101 -12.71 4.63 -11.51
CA ALA A 101 -13.60 4.69 -10.36
C ALA A 101 -13.37 5.98 -9.55
N THR A 102 -12.10 6.27 -9.23
CA THR A 102 -11.70 7.48 -8.52
C THR A 102 -10.20 7.72 -8.64
N ASN A 103 -9.80 8.98 -8.58
CA ASN A 103 -8.42 9.45 -8.37
C ASN A 103 -8.32 10.37 -7.13
N VAL A 104 -9.37 10.40 -6.31
CA VAL A 104 -9.46 11.24 -5.11
C VAL A 104 -9.04 10.44 -3.89
N SER A 105 -8.06 10.96 -3.15
CA SER A 105 -7.51 10.32 -1.95
C SER A 105 -8.53 10.14 -0.84
N ASN A 106 -8.45 8.99 -0.16
CA ASN A 106 -9.23 8.62 1.01
C ASN A 106 -10.76 8.56 0.79
N VAL A 107 -11.22 8.36 -0.44
CA VAL A 107 -12.64 8.14 -0.78
C VAL A 107 -12.92 6.64 -0.93
N CYS A 108 -14.00 6.16 -0.30
CA CYS A 108 -14.49 4.80 -0.50
C CYS A 108 -15.16 4.64 -1.87
N VAL A 109 -14.71 3.69 -2.65
CA VAL A 109 -15.39 3.23 -3.87
C VAL A 109 -15.58 1.71 -3.85
N PRO A 110 -16.71 1.19 -4.36
CA PRO A 110 -16.92 -0.24 -4.52
C PRO A 110 -16.24 -0.78 -5.79
N ASP A 111 -16.17 -2.11 -5.89
CA ASP A 111 -15.90 -2.86 -7.13
C ASP A 111 -14.64 -2.41 -7.90
N VAL A 112 -13.54 -2.18 -7.19
CA VAL A 112 -12.24 -1.88 -7.81
C VAL A 112 -11.51 -3.17 -8.16
N HIS A 113 -10.99 -3.25 -9.38
CA HIS A 113 -10.30 -4.41 -9.91
C HIS A 113 -8.84 -4.12 -10.30
N SER A 114 -8.50 -2.87 -10.57
CA SER A 114 -7.12 -2.46 -10.88
C SER A 114 -6.81 -1.05 -10.39
N TYR A 115 -5.53 -0.71 -10.39
CA TYR A 115 -5.03 0.59 -9.98
C TYR A 115 -3.81 1.01 -10.82
N ILE A 116 -3.57 2.32 -10.85
CA ILE A 116 -2.32 2.91 -11.37
C ILE A 116 -1.79 3.88 -10.32
N GLY A 117 -0.54 3.67 -9.89
CA GLY A 117 0.22 4.69 -9.16
C GLY A 117 0.72 5.78 -10.11
N ARG A 118 0.57 7.05 -9.75
CA ARG A 118 0.96 8.18 -10.61
C ARG A 118 1.97 9.07 -9.91
N ARG A 119 2.94 9.53 -10.68
CA ARG A 119 3.85 10.61 -10.31
C ARG A 119 3.26 11.94 -10.72
N LEU A 120 3.29 12.89 -9.79
CA LEU A 120 2.86 14.28 -9.99
C LEU A 120 4.05 15.22 -10.22
N ASP A 121 5.28 14.72 -10.05
CA ASP A 121 6.52 15.47 -10.25
C ASP A 121 7.01 15.48 -11.71
N GLY A 122 6.25 14.88 -12.64
CA GLY A 122 6.49 14.99 -14.08
C GLY A 122 7.71 14.21 -14.61
N ASN A 123 8.21 13.24 -13.85
CA ASN A 123 9.46 12.51 -14.10
C ASN A 123 9.27 11.00 -14.21
#